data_AF-A0A963QST6-F1
#
_entry.id   AF-A0A963QST6-F1
#
_cell.length_a   1.000
_cell.length_b   1.000
_cell.length_c   1.000
_cell.angle_alpha   90.00
_cell.angle_beta   90.00
_cell.angle_gamma   90.00
#
_symmetry.space_group_name_H-M   'P 1'
#
loop_
_entity.id
_entity.type
_entity.pdbx_description
1 polymer ?
#
loop_
_entity_poly.entity_id
_entity_poly.type
_entity_poly.pdbx_seq_one_letter_code
_entity_poly.pdbx_strand_id
1 'polypeptide(L)'
;LSQLHQLRGRVGRGVTASTCLMLYGTPLSRHARARLAIMRETDDGFRIAEEDLRLRGPGELLGVRQSGLPRLCFADLTDAGDALSRARDEARRIVDRDPQLALPRGAALALLLQLFERGEAHAMLDAG
;
A
#
# COMPACT_ATOMS: atom_id res chain seq x y z
N LEU A 1 -4.37 -0.66 -13.25
CA LEU A 1 -5.66 0.03 -13.11
C LEU A 1 -5.49 1.54 -13.00
N SER A 2 -4.41 2.01 -12.36
CA SER A 2 -4.12 3.44 -12.15
C SER A 2 -4.31 4.32 -13.41
N GLN A 3 -3.80 3.91 -14.57
CA GLN A 3 -3.95 4.68 -15.81
C GLN A 3 -5.40 4.85 -16.26
N LEU A 4 -6.21 3.78 -16.19
CA LEU A 4 -7.64 3.85 -16.52
C LEU A 4 -8.38 4.76 -15.53
N HIS A 5 -8.02 4.69 -14.25
CA HIS A 5 -8.58 5.56 -13.22
C HIS A 5 -8.26 7.04 -13.47
N GLN A 6 -7.00 7.35 -13.81
CA GLN A 6 -6.59 8.71 -14.14
C GLN A 6 -7.32 9.25 -15.38
N LEU A 7 -7.53 8.42 -16.41
CA LEU A 7 -8.28 8.81 -17.61
C LEU A 7 -9.76 9.06 -17.29
N ARG A 8 -10.40 8.20 -16.49
CA ARG A 8 -11.78 8.41 -16.01
C ARG A 8 -11.90 9.71 -15.21
N GLY A 9 -10.94 10.02 -14.34
CA GLY A 9 -10.94 11.26 -13.54
C GLY A 9 -10.72 12.56 -14.32
N ARG A 10 -10.50 12.49 -15.65
CA ARG A 10 -10.45 13.65 -16.54
C ARG A 10 -11.81 14.04 -17.13
N VAL A 11 -12.84 13.21 -16.98
CA VAL A 11 -14.23 13.52 -17.35
C VAL A 11 -15.08 13.78 -16.10
N GLY A 12 -16.17 14.55 -16.22
CA GLY A 12 -17.08 14.82 -15.09
C GLY A 12 -16.67 15.92 -14.11
N ARG A 13 -15.77 16.83 -14.49
CA ARG A 13 -15.35 17.97 -13.64
C ARG A 13 -16.24 19.21 -13.71
N GLY A 14 -17.29 19.17 -14.53
CA GLY A 14 -18.24 20.27 -14.69
C GLY A 14 -19.59 19.96 -14.01
N VAL A 15 -20.53 20.91 -14.14
CA VAL A 15 -21.90 20.76 -13.63
C VAL A 15 -22.75 19.76 -14.45
N THR A 16 -22.29 19.39 -15.64
CA THR A 16 -23.01 18.47 -16.52
C THR A 16 -22.60 17.02 -16.26
N ALA A 17 -23.58 16.13 -16.13
CA ALA A 17 -23.34 14.70 -16.04
C ALA A 17 -22.48 14.23 -17.22
N SER A 18 -21.45 13.43 -16.91
CA SER A 18 -20.50 12.89 -17.88
C SER A 18 -20.49 11.37 -17.82
N THR A 19 -20.28 10.73 -18.95
CA THR A 19 -20.23 9.26 -19.06
C THR A 19 -18.87 8.82 -19.57
N CYS A 20 -18.26 7.86 -18.89
CA CYS A 20 -17.03 7.20 -19.34
C CYS A 20 -17.38 5.84 -19.97
N LEU A 21 -17.21 5.71 -21.29
CA LEU A 21 -17.41 4.46 -22.02
C LEU A 21 -16.08 3.72 -22.16
N MET A 22 -16.05 2.47 -21.66
CA MET A 22 -14.87 1.60 -21.75
C MET A 22 -15.09 0.53 -22.82
N LEU A 23 -14.44 0.69 -23.98
CA LEU A 23 -14.45 -0.28 -25.06
C LEU A 23 -13.31 -1.28 -24.89
N TYR A 24 -13.56 -2.56 -25.18
CA TYR A 24 -12.56 -3.61 -25.11
C TYR A 24 -12.69 -4.60 -26.27
N GLY A 25 -11.56 -5.17 -26.68
CA GLY A 25 -11.52 -6.24 -27.67
C GLY A 25 -11.64 -7.62 -27.02
N THR A 26 -12.23 -8.57 -27.73
CA THR A 26 -12.27 -9.98 -27.34
C THR A 26 -11.16 -10.79 -28.03
N PRO A 27 -10.61 -11.82 -27.37
CA PRO A 27 -10.96 -12.33 -26.05
C PRO A 27 -10.26 -11.57 -24.91
N LEU A 28 -10.98 -11.36 -23.80
CA LEU A 28 -10.40 -10.79 -22.59
C LEU A 28 -9.73 -11.88 -21.75
N SER A 29 -8.51 -11.60 -21.28
CA SER A 29 -7.88 -12.40 -20.23
C SER A 29 -8.64 -12.26 -18.90
N ARG A 30 -8.47 -13.24 -17.99
CA ARG A 30 -9.09 -13.19 -16.66
C ARG A 30 -8.71 -11.91 -15.90
N HIS A 31 -7.43 -11.51 -15.96
CA HIS A 31 -6.96 -10.27 -15.35
C HIS A 31 -7.58 -9.03 -16.00
N ALA A 32 -7.69 -8.98 -17.33
CA ALA A 32 -8.30 -7.84 -18.02
C ALA A 32 -9.79 -7.70 -17.65
N ARG A 33 -10.52 -8.82 -17.55
CA ARG A 33 -11.91 -8.84 -17.09
C ARG A 33 -12.06 -8.32 -15.66
N ALA A 34 -11.22 -8.79 -14.74
CA ALA A 34 -11.24 -8.33 -13.35
C ALA A 34 -10.96 -6.82 -13.24
N ARG A 35 -9.97 -6.32 -13.99
CA ARG A 35 -9.64 -4.89 -14.03
C ARG A 35 -10.83 -4.04 -14.50
N LEU A 36 -11.48 -4.43 -15.58
CA LEU A 36 -12.64 -3.71 -16.10
C LEU A 36 -13.83 -3.75 -15.12
N ALA A 37 -14.01 -4.85 -14.39
CA ALA A 37 -15.05 -4.96 -13.36
C ALA A 37 -14.84 -3.97 -12.21
N ILE A 38 -13.62 -3.89 -11.66
CA ILE A 38 -13.27 -2.94 -10.59
C ILE A 38 -13.50 -1.49 -11.02
N MET A 39 -13.12 -1.14 -12.26
CA MET A 39 -13.35 0.19 -12.83
C MET A 39 -14.84 0.55 -13.00
N ARG A 40 -15.72 -0.46 -13.05
CA ARG A 40 -17.17 -0.25 -13.12
C ARG A 40 -17.83 -0.21 -11.74
N GLU A 41 -17.28 -0.93 -10.77
CA GLU A 41 -17.88 -1.12 -9.45
C GLU A 41 -17.61 0.03 -8.47
N THR A 42 -16.53 0.80 -8.66
CA THR A 42 -16.18 1.87 -7.71
C THR A 42 -15.45 3.05 -8.37
N ASP A 43 -15.68 4.23 -7.78
CA ASP A 43 -14.92 5.45 -8.06
C ASP A 43 -13.84 5.76 -7.03
N ASP A 44 -13.78 4.99 -5.94
CA ASP A 44 -12.78 5.17 -4.87
C ASP A 44 -11.38 4.77 -5.35
N GLY A 45 -10.49 5.77 -5.42
CA GLY A 45 -9.11 5.59 -5.83
C GLY A 45 -8.28 4.68 -4.92
N PHE A 46 -8.60 4.61 -3.63
CA PHE A 46 -7.90 3.72 -2.68
C PHE A 46 -8.25 2.26 -2.94
N ARG A 47 -9.55 1.96 -3.05
CA ARG A 47 -10.02 0.60 -3.37
C ARG A 47 -9.51 0.12 -4.74
N ILE A 48 -9.44 1.02 -5.72
CA ILE A 48 -8.86 0.69 -7.03
C ILE A 48 -7.36 0.37 -6.91
N ALA A 49 -6.62 1.12 -6.10
CA ALA A 49 -5.19 0.88 -5.88
C ALA A 49 -4.93 -0.45 -5.16
N GLU A 50 -5.73 -0.77 -4.14
CA GLU A 50 -5.66 -2.05 -3.42
C GLU A 50 -5.93 -3.24 -4.36
N GLU A 51 -6.99 -3.15 -5.17
CA GLU A 51 -7.29 -4.20 -6.14
C GLU A 51 -6.26 -4.30 -7.28
N ASP A 52 -5.63 -3.18 -7.70
CA ASP A 52 -4.52 -3.23 -8.66
C ASP A 52 -3.31 -3.93 -8.07
N LEU A 53 -3.00 -3.69 -6.79
CA LEU A 53 -1.95 -4.38 -6.05
C LEU A 53 -2.26 -5.87 -5.94
N ARG A 54 -3.48 -6.24 -5.57
CA ARG A 54 -3.92 -7.64 -5.48
C ARG A 54 -3.87 -8.36 -6.83
N LEU A 55 -4.31 -7.71 -7.91
CA LEU A 55 -4.33 -8.29 -9.26
C LEU A 55 -2.95 -8.34 -9.92
N ARG A 56 -2.03 -7.44 -9.58
CA ARG A 56 -0.63 -7.45 -10.05
C ARG A 56 0.27 -8.33 -9.18
N GLY A 57 -0.09 -8.51 -7.91
CA GLY A 57 0.85 -8.86 -6.85
C GLY A 57 1.74 -7.68 -6.48
N PRO A 58 2.52 -7.77 -5.38
CA PRO A 58 3.40 -6.70 -4.90
C PRO A 58 4.54 -6.31 -5.87
N GLY A 59 4.69 -7.02 -6.99
CA GLY A 59 5.86 -6.89 -7.86
C GLY A 59 7.14 -7.36 -7.14
N GLU A 60 8.28 -7.16 -7.80
CA GLU A 60 9.59 -7.33 -7.16
C GLU A 60 9.95 -6.03 -6.43
N LEU A 61 9.71 -5.98 -5.11
CA LEU A 61 10.01 -4.81 -4.26
C LEU A 61 11.48 -4.33 -4.34
N LEU A 62 12.41 -5.20 -4.78
CA LEU A 62 13.85 -4.95 -4.80
C LEU A 62 14.51 -5.20 -6.18
N GLY A 63 13.76 -5.60 -7.21
CA GLY A 63 14.30 -5.89 -8.55
C GLY A 63 15.31 -7.05 -8.63
N VAL A 64 15.34 -7.97 -7.67
CA VAL A 64 16.32 -9.07 -7.63
C VAL A 64 15.73 -10.35 -8.21
N ARG A 65 15.54 -10.39 -9.52
CA ARG A 65 15.52 -11.64 -10.28
C ARG A 65 16.95 -12.12 -10.54
N GLN A 66 17.74 -12.29 -9.49
CA GLN A 66 18.99 -13.03 -9.61
C GLN A 66 18.68 -14.52 -9.55
N SER A 67 18.77 -15.17 -10.70
CA SER A 67 18.80 -16.62 -10.81
C SER A 67 19.90 -17.18 -9.90
N GLY A 68 19.52 -17.79 -8.77
CA GLY A 68 20.43 -18.57 -7.94
C GLY A 68 20.39 -18.31 -6.43
N LEU A 69 19.69 -17.29 -5.94
CA LEU A 69 19.53 -17.10 -4.49
C LEU A 69 18.26 -17.78 -3.97
N PRO A 70 18.29 -18.38 -2.76
CA PRO A 70 17.11 -18.96 -2.14
C PRO A 70 16.00 -17.93 -2.08
N ARG A 71 14.75 -18.35 -2.35
CA ARG A 71 13.58 -17.50 -2.12
C ARG A 71 13.60 -17.04 -0.66
N LEU A 72 13.98 -15.80 -0.43
CA LEU A 72 13.56 -15.11 0.78
C LEU A 72 12.03 -15.11 0.72
N CYS A 73 11.37 -15.82 1.63
CA CYS A 73 9.93 -15.71 1.82
C CYS A 73 9.64 -14.30 2.35
N PHE A 74 9.63 -13.33 1.44
CA PHE A 74 9.06 -12.03 1.75
C PHE A 74 7.59 -12.23 2.04
N ALA A 75 7.15 -11.74 3.21
CA ALA A 75 5.75 -11.78 3.59
C ALA A 75 4.92 -11.11 2.49
N ASP A 76 3.86 -11.78 2.05
CA ASP A 76 2.92 -11.19 1.12
C ASP A 76 2.23 -10.03 1.86
N LEU A 77 2.44 -8.80 1.38
CA LEU A 77 1.82 -7.61 1.96
C LEU A 77 0.29 -7.70 1.92
N THR A 78 -0.29 -8.51 1.03
CA THR A 78 -1.73 -8.76 1.00
C THR A 78 -2.21 -9.69 2.12
N ASP A 79 -1.38 -10.62 2.60
CA ASP A 79 -1.69 -11.50 3.74
C ASP A 79 -1.25 -10.90 5.09
N ALA A 80 -0.38 -9.89 5.07
CA ALA A 80 0.16 -9.24 6.27
C ALA A 80 -0.69 -8.08 6.81
N GLY A 81 -1.89 -7.83 6.25
CA GLY A 81 -2.74 -6.68 6.59
C GLY A 81 -3.05 -6.56 8.08
N ASP A 82 -3.42 -7.67 8.73
CA ASP A 82 -3.74 -7.70 10.16
C ASP A 82 -2.50 -7.41 11.02
N ALA A 83 -1.35 -7.95 10.64
CA ALA A 83 -0.08 -7.73 11.34
C ALA A 83 0.34 -6.25 11.25
N LEU A 84 0.19 -5.64 10.06
CA LEU A 84 0.47 -4.23 9.84
C LEU A 84 -0.47 -3.31 10.63
N SER A 85 -1.78 -3.64 10.66
CA SER A 85 -2.76 -2.89 11.45
C SER A 85 -2.42 -2.94 12.94
N ARG A 86 -2.12 -4.13 13.47
CA ARG A 86 -1.71 -4.31 14.87
C ARG A 86 -0.41 -3.58 15.20
N ALA A 87 0.57 -3.63 14.30
CA ALA A 87 1.84 -2.93 14.47
C ALA A 87 1.65 -1.41 14.52
N ARG A 88 0.81 -0.85 13.63
CA ARG A 88 0.45 0.57 13.61
C ARG A 88 -0.24 0.99 14.92
N ASP A 89 -1.23 0.22 15.36
CA ASP A 89 -1.98 0.54 16.57
C ASP A 89 -1.08 0.50 17.81
N GLU A 90 -0.16 -0.46 17.89
CA GLU A 90 0.81 -0.53 18.99
C GLU A 90 1.82 0.61 18.95
N ALA A 91 2.35 0.96 17.77
CA ALA A 91 3.22 2.11 17.60
C ALA A 91 2.54 3.39 18.11
N ARG A 92 1.26 3.59 17.78
CA ARG A 92 0.49 4.74 18.24
C ARG A 92 0.33 4.77 19.76
N ARG A 93 -0.01 3.63 20.38
CA ARG A 93 -0.09 3.54 21.86
C ARG A 93 1.23 3.84 22.55
N ILE A 94 2.35 3.45 21.94
CA ILE A 94 3.68 3.73 22.46
C ILE A 94 3.94 5.24 22.41
N VAL A 95 3.71 5.88 21.26
CA VAL A 95 3.91 7.34 21.11
C VAL A 95 2.98 8.14 22.03
N ASP A 96 1.72 7.74 22.17
CA ASP A 96 0.75 8.42 23.05
C ASP A 96 1.15 8.35 24.53
N ARG A 97 1.86 7.28 24.95
CA ARG A 97 2.26 7.06 26.35
C ARG A 97 3.67 7.53 26.67
N ASP A 98 4.57 7.42 25.71
CA ASP A 98 5.99 7.66 25.84
C ASP A 98 6.54 8.30 24.56
N PRO A 99 6.17 9.56 24.28
CA PRO A 99 6.50 10.22 23.02
C PRO A 99 8.00 10.38 22.82
N GLN A 100 8.77 10.47 23.91
CA GLN A 100 10.24 10.57 23.88
C GLN A 100 10.94 9.22 24.07
N LEU A 101 10.20 8.11 24.14
CA LEU A 101 10.75 6.77 24.37
C LEU A 101 11.66 6.68 25.62
N ALA A 102 11.33 7.42 26.67
CA ALA A 102 12.14 7.57 27.88
C ALA A 102 11.90 6.45 28.92
N LEU A 103 10.81 5.69 28.81
CA LEU A 103 10.56 4.55 29.69
C LEU A 103 11.46 3.36 29.31
N PRO A 104 11.67 2.37 30.19
CA PRO A 104 12.52 1.21 29.90
C PRO A 104 12.14 0.47 28.60
N ARG A 105 10.84 0.39 28.30
CA ARG A 105 10.34 -0.19 27.04
C ARG A 105 10.63 0.72 25.84
N GLY A 106 10.53 2.04 26.01
CA GLY A 106 10.88 3.02 24.99
C GLY A 106 12.36 2.98 24.63
N ALA A 107 13.25 2.90 25.63
CA ALA A 107 14.69 2.79 25.42
C ALA A 107 15.06 1.52 24.62
N ALA A 108 14.42 0.38 24.91
CA ALA A 108 14.62 -0.84 24.14
C ALA A 108 14.13 -0.69 22.68
N LEU A 109 13.03 0.03 22.46
CA LEU A 109 12.53 0.33 21.12
C LEU A 109 13.45 1.29 20.36
N ALA A 110 14.01 2.31 21.03
CA ALA A 110 14.98 3.22 20.45
C ALA A 110 16.23 2.46 19.96
N LEU A 111 16.73 1.51 20.75
CA LEU A 111 17.83 0.63 20.34
C LEU A 111 17.45 -0.19 19.10
N LEU A 112 16.25 -0.77 19.06
CA LEU A 112 15.77 -1.50 17.89
C LEU A 112 15.68 -0.60 16.65
N LEU A 113 15.16 0.62 16.78
CA LEU A 113 15.09 1.57 15.68
C LEU A 113 16.47 1.92 15.13
N GLN A 114 17.49 2.06 16.01
CA GLN A 114 18.87 2.25 15.59
C GLN A 114 19.43 1.03 14.85
N LEU A 115 19.24 -0.18 15.39
CA LEU A 115 19.74 -1.43 14.80
C LEU A 115 19.13 -1.72 13.41
N PHE A 116 17.88 -1.33 13.19
CA PHE A 116 17.19 -1.50 11.91
C PHE A 116 17.32 -0.28 10.97
N GLU A 117 18.25 0.63 11.26
CA GLU A 117 18.52 1.83 10.45
C GLU A 117 17.29 2.73 10.23
N ARG A 118 16.37 2.77 11.21
CA ARG A 118 15.15 3.61 11.19
C ARG A 118 15.35 4.93 11.94
N GLY A 119 16.50 5.57 11.76
CA GLY A 119 16.86 6.83 12.44
C GLY A 119 15.86 7.97 12.20
N GLU A 120 15.25 8.03 11.01
CA GLU A 120 14.21 9.01 10.68
C GLU A 120 12.98 8.90 11.59
N ALA A 121 12.63 7.69 12.05
CA ALA A 121 11.50 7.52 12.95
C ALA A 121 11.73 8.19 14.31
N HIS A 122 12.99 8.30 14.76
CA HIS A 122 13.34 9.03 15.98
C HIS A 122 13.20 10.55 15.78
N ALA A 123 13.68 11.06 14.65
CA ALA A 123 13.54 12.48 14.31
C ALA A 123 12.07 12.92 14.14
N MET A 124 11.18 12.02 13.71
CA MET A 124 9.74 12.29 13.62
C MET A 124 9.04 12.38 14.98
N LEU A 125 9.60 11.79 16.04
CA LEU A 125 9.07 11.93 17.41
C LEU A 125 9.33 13.32 17.97
N ASP A 126 10.45 13.93 17.59
CA ASP A 126 10.82 15.29 18.00
C ASP A 126 10.06 16.37 17.22
N ALA A 127 9.54 16.04 16.03
CA ALA A 127 8.90 16.96 15.10
C ALA A 127 7.37 17.13 15.30
N GLY A 128 6.87 16.89 16.52
CA GLY A 128 5.44 16.91 16.89
C GLY A 128 4.60 18.02 16.27
#